data_AF-A0A8T0F2B3-F1
#
_entry.id   AF-A0A8T0F2B3-F1
#
_cell.length_a   1.000
_cell.length_b   1.000
_cell.length_c   1.000
_cell.angle_alpha   90.00
_cell.angle_beta   90.00
_cell.angle_gamma   90.00
#
_symmetry.space_group_name_H-M   'P 1'
#
loop_
_entity.id
_entity.type
_entity.pdbx_description
1 polymer ?
#
loop_
_entity_poly.entity_id
_entity_poly.type
_entity_poly.pdbx_seq_one_letter_code
_entity_poly.pdbx_strand_id
1 'polypeptide(L)'
;MEKRILRKSEDNPSFSTRSIARTIGVLYDKLETQLRALETLGVTSEKYKAMMYPLVEATLPEALIKEWERTRSRVEDKIKPNILGNLLEFLLSEVEDDERLQLARSGFAKDQELQIIKPKDKIPTTACIVKKKQAMHVL
;
A
#
# COMPACT_ATOMS: atom_id res chain seq x y z
N MET A 1 43.06 11.34 0.43
CA MET A 1 41.83 11.99 0.89
C MET A 1 40.71 11.61 -0.08
N GLU A 2 39.84 10.73 0.37
CA GLU A 2 38.69 10.23 -0.37
C GLU A 2 37.76 11.37 -0.80
N LYS A 3 37.30 11.35 -2.05
CA LYS A 3 36.04 12.00 -2.42
C LYS A 3 35.06 10.92 -2.85
N ARG A 4 34.14 10.64 -1.93
CA ARG A 4 32.99 9.74 -2.04
C ARG A 4 32.20 10.01 -3.32
N ILE A 5 32.05 8.95 -4.09
CA ILE A 5 30.79 8.45 -4.67
C ILE A 5 29.59 9.39 -4.45
N LEU A 6 29.21 10.14 -5.49
CA LEU A 6 27.85 10.63 -5.69
C LEU A 6 27.10 9.55 -6.49
N ARG A 7 26.52 8.59 -5.78
CA ARG A 7 25.41 7.77 -6.29
C ARG A 7 24.16 8.11 -5.48
N LYS A 8 23.03 8.04 -6.18
CA LYS A 8 21.63 8.17 -5.74
C LYS A 8 21.16 9.62 -5.62
N SER A 9 19.99 9.99 -6.12
CA SER A 9 18.81 9.18 -6.47
C SER A 9 17.83 10.08 -7.22
N GLU A 10 17.35 9.68 -8.39
CA GLU A 10 16.12 10.26 -8.94
C GLU A 10 15.46 9.40 -10.02
N ASP A 11 15.52 8.07 -9.88
CA ASP A 11 14.50 7.22 -10.50
C ASP A 11 13.32 7.17 -9.52
N ASN A 12 12.35 8.07 -9.72
CA ASN A 12 11.11 8.13 -8.95
C ASN A 12 10.29 6.84 -9.19
N PRO A 13 10.14 5.93 -8.20
CA PRO A 13 9.47 4.63 -8.42
C PRO A 13 7.95 4.74 -8.60
N SER A 14 7.37 5.93 -8.41
CA SER A 14 5.93 6.12 -8.18
C SER A 14 5.05 5.92 -9.41
N PHE A 15 5.58 6.12 -10.62
CA PHE A 15 4.77 6.05 -11.84
C PHE A 15 4.66 4.63 -12.40
N SER A 16 5.76 3.86 -12.35
CA SER A 16 5.83 2.49 -12.86
C SER A 16 4.96 1.55 -12.02
N THR A 17 5.10 1.59 -10.69
CA THR A 17 4.30 0.74 -9.78
C THR A 17 2.81 1.06 -9.87
N ARG A 18 2.44 2.35 -9.96
CA ARG A 18 1.03 2.76 -10.12
C ARG A 18 0.41 2.26 -11.43
N SER A 19 1.19 2.27 -12.51
CA SER A 19 0.71 1.77 -13.80
C SER A 19 0.44 0.26 -13.74
N ILE A 20 1.32 -0.48 -13.05
CA ILE A 20 1.21 -1.93 -12.91
C ILE A 20 -0.03 -2.30 -12.07
N ALA A 21 -0.22 -1.68 -10.90
CA ALA A 21 -1.39 -1.94 -10.04
C ALA A 21 -2.73 -1.69 -10.76
N ARG A 22 -2.84 -0.59 -11.52
CA ARG A 22 -4.04 -0.33 -12.34
C ARG A 22 -4.28 -1.41 -13.39
N THR A 23 -3.21 -1.87 -14.04
CA THR A 23 -3.30 -2.96 -15.03
C THR A 23 -3.75 -4.27 -14.39
N ILE A 24 -3.32 -4.55 -13.16
CA ILE A 24 -3.74 -5.74 -12.40
C ILE A 24 -5.22 -5.69 -12.07
N GLY A 25 -5.74 -4.54 -11.62
CA GLY A 25 -7.18 -4.39 -11.34
C GLY A 25 -8.04 -4.67 -12.58
N VAL A 26 -7.69 -4.07 -13.73
CA VAL A 26 -8.40 -4.31 -14.99
C VAL A 26 -8.33 -5.78 -15.43
N LEU A 27 -7.19 -6.45 -15.19
CA LEU A 27 -7.04 -7.85 -15.51
C LEU A 27 -7.92 -8.72 -14.58
N TYR A 28 -7.89 -8.46 -13.29
CA TYR A 28 -8.71 -9.16 -12.29
C TYR A 28 -10.20 -9.07 -12.64
N ASP A 29 -10.72 -7.88 -12.91
CA ASP A 29 -12.13 -7.67 -13.27
C ASP A 29 -12.55 -8.49 -14.50
N LYS A 30 -11.66 -8.54 -15.52
CA LYS A 30 -11.90 -9.32 -16.74
C LYS A 30 -11.91 -10.82 -16.46
N LEU A 31 -10.94 -11.30 -15.68
CA LEU A 31 -10.86 -12.71 -15.30
C LEU A 31 -12.09 -13.13 -14.51
N GLU A 32 -12.45 -12.36 -13.48
CA GLU A 32 -13.61 -12.61 -12.64
C GLU A 32 -14.91 -12.66 -13.46
N THR A 33 -15.08 -11.71 -14.38
CA THR A 33 -16.24 -11.68 -15.29
C THR A 33 -16.31 -12.92 -16.19
N GLN A 34 -15.18 -13.32 -16.78
CA GLN A 34 -15.12 -14.48 -17.67
C GLN A 34 -15.34 -15.80 -16.91
N LEU A 35 -14.77 -15.94 -15.71
CA LEU A 35 -14.95 -17.12 -14.87
C LEU A 35 -16.42 -17.27 -14.45
N ARG A 36 -17.08 -16.18 -14.05
CA ARG A 36 -18.53 -16.18 -13.75
C ARG A 36 -19.38 -16.54 -14.96
N ALA A 37 -19.00 -16.10 -16.16
CA ALA A 37 -19.69 -16.47 -17.40
C ALA A 37 -19.54 -17.98 -17.69
N LEU A 38 -18.35 -18.55 -17.48
CA LEU A 38 -18.11 -19.99 -17.64
C LEU A 38 -18.92 -20.83 -16.64
N GLU A 39 -19.04 -20.36 -15.40
CA GLU A 39 -19.89 -20.99 -14.38
C GLU A 39 -21.37 -20.98 -14.78
N THR A 40 -21.84 -19.84 -15.31
CA THR A 40 -23.22 -19.70 -15.81
C THR A 40 -23.50 -20.64 -16.99
N LEU A 41 -22.50 -20.90 -17.82
CA LEU A 41 -22.58 -21.84 -18.95
C LEU A 41 -22.49 -23.32 -18.53
N GLY A 42 -22.36 -23.61 -17.23
CA GLY A 42 -22.30 -24.98 -16.71
C GLY A 42 -20.95 -25.67 -16.92
N VAL A 43 -19.88 -24.90 -17.20
CA VAL A 43 -18.53 -25.46 -17.26
C VAL A 43 -18.10 -25.83 -15.84
N THR A 44 -17.73 -27.10 -15.63
CA THR A 44 -17.34 -27.57 -14.30
C THR A 44 -16.10 -26.83 -13.80
N SER A 45 -16.13 -26.48 -12.51
CA SER A 45 -15.06 -25.68 -11.89
C SER A 45 -13.68 -26.31 -12.04
N GLU A 46 -13.57 -27.63 -11.87
CA GLU A 46 -12.30 -28.34 -12.06
C GLU A 46 -11.76 -28.21 -13.49
N LYS A 47 -12.62 -28.31 -14.51
CA LYS A 47 -12.20 -28.35 -15.90
C LYS A 47 -11.73 -26.98 -16.38
N TYR A 48 -12.46 -25.91 -16.07
CA TYR A 48 -11.98 -24.58 -16.44
C TYR A 48 -10.76 -24.18 -15.61
N LYS A 49 -10.67 -24.53 -14.32
CA LYS A 49 -9.51 -24.19 -13.49
C LYS A 49 -8.20 -24.74 -14.04
N ALA A 50 -8.20 -26.01 -14.45
CA ALA A 50 -7.02 -26.66 -15.01
C ALA A 50 -6.57 -26.04 -16.36
N MET A 51 -7.51 -25.65 -17.22
CA MET A 51 -7.20 -25.04 -18.53
C MET A 51 -6.91 -23.54 -18.45
N MET A 52 -7.55 -22.82 -17.53
CA MET A 52 -7.44 -21.37 -17.41
C MET A 52 -6.16 -20.96 -16.71
N TYR A 53 -5.66 -21.72 -15.73
CA TYR A 53 -4.45 -21.34 -15.00
C TYR A 53 -3.26 -20.99 -15.91
N PRO A 54 -2.85 -21.83 -16.88
CA PRO A 54 -1.74 -21.50 -17.78
C PRO A 54 -1.99 -20.23 -18.62
N LEU A 55 -3.26 -19.98 -18.96
CA LEU A 55 -3.65 -18.81 -19.77
C LEU A 55 -3.58 -17.53 -18.94
N VAL A 56 -4.08 -17.59 -17.70
CA VAL A 56 -3.99 -16.45 -16.77
C VAL A 56 -2.54 -16.14 -16.47
N GLU A 57 -1.76 -17.16 -16.10
CA GLU A 57 -0.32 -17.03 -15.83
C GLU A 57 0.43 -16.35 -16.99
N ALA A 58 0.16 -16.75 -18.24
CA ALA A 58 0.79 -16.16 -19.42
C ALA A 58 0.42 -14.69 -19.70
N THR A 59 -0.69 -14.19 -19.15
CA THR A 59 -1.11 -12.78 -19.30
C THR A 59 -0.50 -11.85 -18.26
N LEU A 60 0.15 -12.41 -17.23
CA LEU A 60 0.72 -11.63 -16.14
C LEU A 60 2.12 -11.09 -16.50
N PRO A 61 2.47 -9.88 -16.04
CA PRO A 61 3.84 -9.38 -16.12
C PRO A 61 4.81 -10.29 -15.35
N GLU A 62 6.03 -10.46 -15.85
CA GLU A 62 7.07 -11.31 -15.24
C GLU A 62 7.33 -10.97 -13.77
N ALA A 63 7.35 -9.67 -13.42
CA ALA A 63 7.53 -9.21 -12.05
C ALA A 63 6.46 -9.76 -11.10
N LEU A 64 5.23 -9.89 -11.58
CA LEU A 64 4.09 -10.34 -10.80
C LEU A 64 4.10 -11.86 -10.61
N ILE A 65 4.41 -12.60 -11.68
CA ILE A 65 4.60 -14.05 -11.63
C ILE A 65 5.71 -14.41 -10.62
N LYS A 66 6.79 -13.63 -10.62
CA LYS A 66 7.91 -13.85 -9.69
C LYS A 66 7.49 -13.67 -8.23
N GLU A 67 6.70 -12.64 -7.90
CA GLU A 67 6.22 -12.45 -6.53
C GLU A 67 5.13 -13.46 -6.15
N TRP A 68 4.28 -13.85 -7.10
CA TRP A 68 3.33 -14.95 -6.95
C TRP A 68 4.04 -16.26 -6.57
N GLU A 69 5.05 -16.69 -7.35
CA GLU A 69 5.82 -17.90 -7.08
C GLU A 69 6.55 -17.83 -5.72
N ARG A 70 7.05 -16.65 -5.34
CA ARG A 70 7.68 -16.43 -4.04
C ARG A 70 6.70 -16.56 -2.88
N THR A 71 5.49 -16.06 -3.05
CA THR A 71 4.39 -16.16 -2.07
C THR A 71 3.91 -17.61 -1.98
N ARG A 72 3.75 -18.24 -3.13
CA ARG A 72 3.33 -19.63 -3.28
C ARG A 72 4.32 -20.61 -2.63
N SER A 73 5.61 -20.42 -2.87
CA SER A 73 6.68 -21.25 -2.29
C SER A 73 6.77 -21.13 -0.76
N ARG A 74 6.24 -20.06 -0.15
CA ARG A 74 6.23 -19.89 1.32
C ARG A 74 5.06 -20.60 1.99
N VAL A 75 4.02 -20.95 1.24
CA VAL A 75 2.78 -21.54 1.74
C VAL A 75 2.71 -22.98 1.23
N GLU A 76 3.70 -23.81 1.58
CA GLU A 76 3.95 -25.14 0.98
C GLU A 76 2.79 -26.16 1.13
N ASP A 77 1.87 -25.96 2.07
CA ASP A 77 0.86 -26.97 2.45
C ASP A 77 -0.60 -26.70 2.01
N LYS A 78 -0.95 -25.48 1.56
CA LYS A 78 -2.37 -25.11 1.31
C LYS A 78 -2.78 -25.00 -0.17
N ILE A 79 -1.82 -25.10 -1.10
CA ILE A 79 -2.01 -24.56 -2.46
C ILE A 79 -2.50 -25.57 -3.50
N LYS A 80 -2.39 -26.87 -3.23
CA LYS A 80 -2.48 -27.88 -4.30
C LYS A 80 -3.85 -28.03 -4.99
N PRO A 81 -5.03 -27.88 -4.35
CA PRO A 81 -6.29 -28.16 -5.05
C PRO A 81 -6.88 -26.96 -5.82
N ASN A 82 -6.50 -25.71 -5.51
CA ASN A 82 -7.16 -24.52 -6.09
C ASN A 82 -6.17 -23.42 -6.50
N ILE A 83 -5.14 -23.81 -7.26
CA ILE A 83 -4.08 -22.91 -7.72
C ILE A 83 -4.60 -21.64 -8.40
N LEU A 84 -5.64 -21.75 -9.25
CA LEU A 84 -6.23 -20.60 -9.94
C LEU A 84 -6.95 -19.67 -8.96
N GLY A 85 -7.72 -20.21 -8.01
CA GLY A 85 -8.38 -19.40 -6.99
C GLY A 85 -7.39 -18.65 -6.12
N ASN A 86 -6.29 -19.31 -5.74
CA ASN A 86 -5.24 -18.68 -4.94
C ASN A 86 -4.51 -17.57 -5.72
N LEU A 87 -4.32 -17.75 -7.03
CA LEU A 87 -3.77 -16.71 -7.89
C LEU A 87 -4.71 -15.49 -7.95
N LEU A 88 -6.01 -15.71 -8.10
CA LEU A 88 -7.01 -14.62 -8.10
C LEU A 88 -7.03 -13.87 -6.76
N GLU A 89 -6.95 -14.57 -5.64
CA GLU A 89 -6.87 -13.98 -4.30
C GLU A 89 -5.60 -13.13 -4.12
N PHE A 90 -4.46 -13.60 -4.66
CA PHE A 90 -3.23 -12.84 -4.69
C PHE A 90 -3.36 -11.57 -5.54
N LEU A 91 -3.94 -11.66 -6.74
CA LEU A 91 -4.16 -10.48 -7.59
C LEU A 91 -5.08 -9.45 -6.92
N LEU A 92 -6.14 -9.93 -6.24
CA LEU A 92 -7.03 -9.06 -5.48
C LEU A 92 -6.29 -8.35 -4.34
N SER A 93 -5.47 -9.08 -3.58
CA SER A 93 -4.68 -8.52 -2.49
C SER A 93 -3.72 -7.43 -2.98
N GLU A 94 -3.08 -7.61 -4.14
CA GLU A 94 -2.19 -6.60 -4.74
C GLU A 94 -2.96 -5.32 -5.13
N VAL A 95 -4.20 -5.45 -5.61
CA VAL A 95 -5.08 -4.30 -5.90
C VAL A 95 -5.47 -3.58 -4.62
N GLU A 96 -5.94 -4.31 -3.60
CA GLU A 96 -6.31 -3.77 -2.29
C GLU A 96 -5.14 -3.07 -1.59
N ASP A 97 -3.93 -3.63 -1.69
CA ASP A 97 -2.72 -3.07 -1.12
C ASP A 97 -2.33 -1.75 -1.81
N ASP A 98 -2.45 -1.65 -3.14
CA ASP A 98 -2.22 -0.39 -3.85
C ASP A 98 -3.29 0.66 -3.49
N GLU A 99 -4.57 0.28 -3.39
CA GLU A 99 -5.64 1.17 -2.94
C GLU A 99 -5.38 1.69 -1.52
N ARG A 100 -5.01 0.80 -0.60
CA ARG A 100 -4.65 1.17 0.78
C ARG A 100 -3.44 2.09 0.81
N LEU A 101 -2.43 1.83 -0.02
CA LEU A 101 -1.25 2.70 -0.15
C LEU A 101 -1.63 4.08 -0.71
N GLN A 102 -2.56 4.13 -1.67
CA GLN A 102 -3.10 5.38 -2.21
C GLN A 102 -3.88 6.17 -1.14
N LEU A 103 -4.70 5.50 -0.34
CA LEU A 103 -5.41 6.12 0.78
C LEU A 103 -4.44 6.67 1.83
N ALA A 104 -3.42 5.89 2.20
CA ALA A 104 -2.37 6.37 3.12
C ALA A 104 -1.65 7.60 2.55
N ARG A 105 -1.31 7.60 1.26
CA ARG A 105 -0.65 8.74 0.59
C ARG A 105 -1.54 9.98 0.50
N SER A 106 -2.83 9.80 0.23
CA SER A 106 -3.78 10.92 0.07
C SER A 106 -4.32 11.45 1.40
N GLY A 107 -4.39 10.61 2.44
CA GLY A 107 -4.89 10.97 3.77
C GLY A 107 -4.04 11.98 4.54
N PHE A 108 -2.73 12.04 4.28
CA PHE A 108 -1.84 13.03 4.92
C PHE A 108 -1.65 14.32 4.11
N ALA A 109 -2.13 14.39 2.87
CA ALA A 109 -1.87 15.52 1.98
C ALA A 109 -2.87 16.68 2.12
N LYS A 110 -3.98 16.49 2.85
CA LYS A 110 -5.03 17.51 2.97
C LYS A 110 -4.96 18.38 4.22
N ASP A 111 -4.09 18.05 5.18
CA ASP A 111 -3.98 18.79 6.45
C ASP A 111 -2.61 19.47 6.63
N GLN A 112 -1.88 19.75 5.55
CA GLN A 112 -0.76 20.70 5.60
C GLN A 112 -1.23 22.14 5.31
N GLU A 113 -2.45 22.47 5.71
CA GLU A 113 -2.69 23.74 6.40
C GLU A 113 -2.65 23.45 7.91
N LEU A 114 -1.52 22.90 8.37
CA LEU A 114 -1.06 23.17 9.72
C LEU A 114 -0.93 24.68 9.76
N GLN A 115 -2.00 25.33 10.20
CA GLN A 115 -1.95 26.67 10.73
C GLN A 115 -0.73 26.65 11.64
N ILE A 116 0.36 27.25 11.16
CA ILE A 116 1.46 27.73 11.98
C ILE A 116 0.75 28.26 13.20
N ILE A 117 0.94 27.58 14.34
CA ILE A 117 0.34 27.95 15.60
C ILE A 117 0.73 29.42 15.76
N LYS A 118 -0.18 30.34 15.42
CA LYS A 118 0.05 31.76 15.65
C LYS A 118 0.02 31.85 17.16
N PRO A 119 1.10 32.23 17.84
CA PRO A 119 1.06 32.39 19.27
C PRO A 119 0.21 33.64 19.57
N LYS A 120 -1.10 33.42 19.73
CA LYS A 120 -2.09 34.31 20.34
C LYS A 120 -2.79 33.44 21.38
N ASP A 121 -2.81 33.70 22.67
CA ASP A 121 -2.38 34.85 23.45
C ASP A 121 -1.70 34.32 24.72
N LYS A 122 -0.83 35.14 25.31
CA LYS A 122 -0.10 34.81 26.53
C LYS A 122 -1.08 34.55 27.66
N ILE A 123 -1.31 33.29 28.01
CA ILE A 123 -1.83 32.93 29.32
C ILE A 123 -0.69 33.28 30.30
N PRO A 124 -0.87 34.19 31.26
CA PRO A 124 0.16 34.40 32.27
C PRO A 124 0.24 33.11 33.08
N THR A 125 1.30 32.33 32.87
CA THR A 125 1.65 31.22 33.75
C THR A 125 1.72 31.77 35.17
N THR A 126 0.80 31.35 36.03
CA THR A 126 0.69 31.70 37.46
C THR A 126 1.82 31.06 38.27
N ALA A 127 3.08 31.25 37.85
CA ALA A 127 4.26 30.73 38.53
C ALA A 127 5.05 31.80 39.30
N CYS A 128 4.59 33.06 39.39
CA CYS A 128 5.32 34.14 40.08
C CYS A 128 4.54 34.85 41.20
N ILE A 129 3.87 34.12 42.10
CA ILE A 129 3.42 34.69 43.38
C ILE A 129 4.15 34.03 44.55
N VAL A 130 5.49 34.07 44.54
CA VAL A 130 6.25 33.82 45.76
C VAL A 130 7.48 34.73 45.78
N LYS A 131 7.55 35.58 46.82
CA LYS A 131 8.72 36.29 47.40
C LYS A 131 9.22 37.56 46.70
N LYS A 132 8.92 38.72 47.30
CA LYS A 132 9.77 39.46 48.28
C LYS A 132 9.29 40.91 48.39
N LYS A 133 8.82 41.32 49.58
CA LYS A 133 8.93 42.73 49.98
C LYS A 133 9.63 42.76 51.33
N GLN A 134 10.95 42.86 51.25
CA GLN A 134 11.78 43.32 52.34
C GLN A 134 11.76 44.85 52.28
N ALA A 135 11.23 45.46 53.32
CA ALA A 135 11.22 46.89 53.59
C ALA A 135 11.40 47.02 55.11
N MET A 136 12.14 47.95 55.68
CA MET A 136 13.05 48.96 55.19
C MET A 136 13.87 49.35 56.44
N HIS A 137 15.07 49.85 56.21
CA HIS A 137 16.02 50.36 57.19
C HIS A 137 15.42 51.22 58.30
N VAL A 138 15.96 51.01 59.51
CA VAL A 138 15.93 51.91 60.66
C VAL A 138 16.70 53.18 60.32
N LEU A 139 16.07 54.34 60.52
CA LEU A 139 16.65 55.57 61.07
C LEU A 139 15.58 56.27 61.90
#